data_AF-A0A843X3M4-F1
#
_entry.id   AF-A0A843X3M4-F1
#
_cell.length_a   1.000
_cell.length_b   1.000
_cell.length_c   1.000
_cell.angle_alpha   90.00
_cell.angle_beta   90.00
_cell.angle_gamma   90.00
#
_symmetry.space_group_name_H-M   'P 1'
#
loop_
_entity.id
_entity.type
_entity.pdbx_description
1 polymer ?
#
loop_
_entity_poly.entity_id
_entity_poly.type
_entity_poly.pdbx_seq_one_letter_code
_entity_poly.pdbx_strand_id
1 'polypeptide(L)'
;MHIIEDIVANCRQIFKGSVNYAWTTVPTYPSGVIGFMLCSTEGPPVDFQHPVNPIDETGSLDKSRAPLKFYNAEIHSAAFCLPSFAKRIIASSN
;
A
#
# COMPACT_ATOMS: atom_id res chain seq x y z
N MET A 1 15.26 -4.59 -7.85
CA MET A 1 13.79 -4.57 -7.75
C MET A 1 13.14 -4.44 -9.14
N HIS A 2 13.75 -5.02 -10.18
CA HIS A 2 13.43 -4.72 -11.58
C HIS A 2 11.98 -5.05 -11.96
N ILE A 3 11.46 -6.19 -11.51
CA ILE A 3 10.06 -6.58 -11.76
C ILE A 3 9.08 -5.53 -11.21
N ILE A 4 9.32 -5.02 -10.00
CA ILE A 4 8.43 -4.03 -9.37
C ILE A 4 8.52 -2.69 -10.08
N GLU A 5 9.72 -2.31 -10.53
CA GLU A 5 9.93 -1.10 -11.33
C GLU A 5 9.09 -1.12 -12.61
N ASP A 6 9.14 -2.23 -13.36
CA ASP A 6 8.37 -2.42 -14.58
C ASP A 6 6.87 -2.42 -14.32
N ILE A 7 6.43 -3.07 -13.23
CA ILE A 7 5.02 -3.07 -12.83
C ILE A 7 4.55 -1.65 -12.48
N VAL A 8 5.34 -0.87 -11.73
CA VAL A 8 5.00 0.52 -11.39
C VAL A 8 4.89 1.35 -12.67
N ALA A 9 5.84 1.22 -13.59
CA ALA A 9 5.80 1.93 -14.87
C ALA A 9 4.55 1.57 -15.69
N ASN A 10 4.22 0.28 -15.79
CA ASN A 10 3.03 -0.20 -16.49
C ASN A 10 1.73 0.31 -15.84
N CYS A 11 1.66 0.29 -14.50
CA CYS A 11 0.51 0.83 -13.78
C CYS A 11 0.35 2.34 -14.02
N ARG A 12 1.43 3.13 -14.04
CA ARG A 12 1.38 4.56 -14.36
C ARG A 12 0.92 4.85 -15.78
N GLN A 13 1.20 3.97 -16.73
CA GLN A 13 0.72 4.10 -18.11
C GLN A 13 -0.80 3.87 -18.21
N ILE A 14 -1.32 2.87 -17.48
CA ILE A 14 -2.72 2.46 -17.55
C ILE A 14 -3.63 3.34 -16.67
N PHE A 15 -3.28 3.48 -15.39
CA PHE A 15 -4.10 4.17 -14.40
C PHE A 15 -3.81 5.66 -14.40
N LYS A 16 -4.86 6.46 -14.63
CA LYS A 16 -4.76 7.94 -14.70
C LYS A 16 -4.96 8.63 -13.36
N GLY A 17 -5.25 7.87 -12.30
CA GLY A 17 -5.30 8.38 -10.93
C GLY A 17 -3.98 8.19 -10.17
N SER A 18 -4.07 8.01 -8.85
CA SER A 18 -2.91 7.76 -7.99
C SER A 18 -2.35 6.36 -8.22
N VAL A 19 -1.02 6.22 -8.21
CA VAL A 19 -0.31 4.93 -8.25
C VAL A 19 0.73 4.90 -7.13
N ASN A 20 0.53 3.98 -6.19
CA ASN A 20 1.38 3.82 -5.01
C ASN A 20 1.78 2.35 -4.82
N TYR A 21 2.88 2.14 -4.11
CA TYR A 21 3.32 0.83 -3.68
C TYR A 21 3.39 0.80 -2.15
N ALA A 22 2.74 -0.19 -1.56
CA ALA A 22 2.81 -0.48 -0.13
C ALA A 22 3.45 -1.85 0.09
N TRP A 23 3.97 -2.10 1.29
CA TRP A 23 4.54 -3.39 1.64
C TRP A 23 4.24 -3.77 3.08
N THR A 24 4.36 -5.06 3.38
CA THR A 24 4.17 -5.58 4.73
C THR A 24 5.05 -6.80 4.99
N THR A 25 5.20 -7.16 6.27
CA THR A 25 5.90 -8.35 6.72
C THR A 25 4.94 -9.54 6.78
N VAL A 26 5.32 -10.65 6.16
CA VAL A 26 4.66 -11.95 6.29
C VAL A 26 5.77 -13.00 6.42
N PRO A 27 6.05 -13.53 7.64
CA PRO A 27 7.24 -14.34 7.88
C PRO A 27 7.40 -15.56 6.97
N THR A 28 6.30 -16.12 6.48
CA THR A 28 6.29 -17.30 5.62
C THR A 28 6.39 -16.99 4.13
N TYR A 29 6.37 -15.72 3.71
CA TYR A 29 6.67 -15.34 2.32
C TYR A 29 8.18 -15.28 2.06
N PRO A 30 8.62 -15.45 0.80
CA PRO A 30 10.03 -15.29 0.45
C PRO A 30 10.59 -13.96 0.96
N SER A 31 11.71 -14.02 1.67
CA SER A 31 12.33 -12.86 2.34
C SER A 31 11.49 -12.19 3.44
N GLY A 32 10.39 -12.81 3.89
CA GLY A 32 9.56 -12.34 5.01
C GLY A 32 8.69 -11.13 4.70
N VAL A 33 8.60 -10.71 3.42
CA VAL A 33 7.90 -9.49 3.01
C VAL A 33 7.12 -9.68 1.71
N ILE A 34 6.06 -8.90 1.53
CA ILE A 34 5.33 -8.80 0.26
C ILE A 34 4.89 -7.36 0.01
N GLY A 35 4.76 -7.01 -1.27
CA GLY A 35 4.27 -5.70 -1.70
C GLY A 35 2.93 -5.76 -2.42
N PHE A 36 2.28 -4.59 -2.48
CA PHE A 36 1.00 -4.37 -3.13
C PHE A 36 1.09 -3.13 -4.00
N MET A 37 0.59 -3.23 -5.23
CA MET A 37 0.32 -2.07 -6.09
C MET A 37 -1.09 -1.56 -5.80
N LEU A 38 -1.20 -0.28 -5.48
CA LEU A 38 -2.48 0.41 -5.31
C LEU A 38 -2.60 1.45 -6.42
N CYS A 39 -3.66 1.33 -7.21
CA CYS A 39 -3.92 2.23 -8.33
C CYS A 39 -5.37 2.70 -8.29
N SER A 40 -5.62 3.97 -8.61
CA SER A 40 -6.97 4.48 -8.84
C SER A 40 -7.17 4.83 -10.31
N THR A 41 -8.41 4.70 -10.79
CA THR A 41 -8.78 5.16 -12.13
C THR A 41 -8.82 6.69 -12.20
N GLU A 42 -9.09 7.21 -13.39
CA GLU A 42 -9.33 8.64 -13.60
C GLU A 42 -10.43 9.17 -12.67
N GLY A 43 -10.20 10.34 -12.08
CA GLY A 43 -11.09 10.95 -11.10
C GLY A 43 -10.32 11.81 -10.09
N PRO A 44 -10.95 12.15 -8.95
CA PRO A 44 -10.28 12.83 -7.85
C PRO A 44 -9.05 12.05 -7.38
N PRO A 45 -7.94 12.74 -7.00
CA PRO A 45 -6.78 12.07 -6.45
C PRO A 45 -7.14 11.20 -5.24
N VAL A 46 -6.66 9.96 -5.23
CA VAL A 46 -6.82 9.06 -4.09
C VAL A 46 -5.57 9.12 -3.24
N ASP A 47 -5.70 9.53 -1.99
CA ASP A 47 -4.63 9.39 -1.01
C ASP A 47 -4.65 7.98 -0.44
N PHE A 48 -3.82 7.10 -0.99
CA PHE A 48 -3.69 5.75 -0.47
C PHE A 48 -2.93 5.68 0.85
N GLN A 49 -2.15 6.69 1.20
CA GLN A 49 -1.32 6.66 2.41
C GLN A 49 -2.15 6.89 3.68
N HIS A 50 -3.21 7.70 3.60
CA HIS A 50 -4.07 7.99 4.74
C HIS A 50 -5.46 7.34 4.55
N PRO A 51 -5.86 6.37 5.39
CA PRO A 51 -7.13 5.66 5.20
C PRO A 51 -8.33 6.59 5.42
N VAL A 52 -9.18 6.74 4.41
CA VAL A 52 -10.39 7.59 4.47
C VAL A 52 -11.42 7.14 5.51
N ASN A 53 -11.43 5.84 5.81
CA ASN A 53 -12.29 5.23 6.82
C ASN A 53 -11.43 4.30 7.69
N PRO A 54 -10.75 4.83 8.73
CA PRO A 54 -9.90 4.04 9.59
C PRO A 54 -10.70 2.99 10.37
N ILE A 55 -10.17 1.77 10.40
CA ILE A 55 -10.77 0.64 11.11
C ILE A 55 -9.86 0.32 12.29
N ASP A 56 -10.03 1.09 13.37
CA ASP A 56 -9.29 0.89 14.61
C ASP A 56 -10.10 0.03 15.59
N GLU A 57 -9.41 -0.59 16.55
CA GLU A 57 -9.95 -1.58 17.49
C GLU A 57 -11.14 -1.08 18.34
N THR A 58 -11.39 0.24 18.38
CA THR A 58 -12.20 0.86 19.44
C THR A 58 -13.59 1.36 19.06
N GLY A 59 -14.14 1.16 17.85
CA GLY A 59 -15.55 1.58 17.69
C GLY A 59 -16.31 1.44 16.39
N SER A 60 -15.72 1.05 15.26
CA SER A 60 -16.44 1.01 13.97
C SER A 60 -16.72 -0.40 13.44
N LEU A 61 -16.10 -1.42 14.02
CA LEU A 61 -16.38 -2.81 13.66
C LEU A 61 -17.62 -3.28 14.41
N ASP A 62 -18.60 -3.78 13.66
CA ASP A 62 -19.73 -4.55 14.18
C ASP A 62 -19.22 -5.52 15.25
N LYS A 63 -19.84 -5.53 16.43
CA LYS A 63 -19.43 -6.35 17.60
C LYS A 63 -19.42 -7.85 17.30
N SER A 64 -19.96 -8.25 16.15
CA SER A 64 -19.93 -9.60 15.58
C SER A 64 -18.57 -9.98 14.95
N ARG A 65 -17.70 -9.01 14.65
CA ARG A 65 -16.41 -9.24 13.99
C ARG A 65 -15.28 -9.37 15.00
N ALA A 66 -14.47 -10.41 14.82
CA ALA A 66 -13.24 -10.59 15.60
C ALA A 66 -12.31 -9.37 15.43
N PRO A 67 -11.53 -9.01 16.47
CA PRO A 67 -10.59 -7.91 16.38
C PRO A 67 -9.55 -8.17 15.27
N LEU A 68 -9.13 -7.09 14.62
CA LEU A 68 -8.04 -7.15 13.64
C LEU A 68 -6.75 -7.55 14.36
N LYS A 69 -5.96 -8.43 13.74
CA LYS A 69 -4.71 -8.96 14.34
C LYS A 69 -3.44 -8.25 13.88
N PHE A 70 -3.52 -7.48 12.80
CA PHE A 70 -2.35 -6.90 12.13
C PHE A 70 -2.63 -5.49 11.60
N TYR A 71 -3.75 -5.32 10.89
CA TYR A 71 -4.11 -4.02 10.32
C TYR A 71 -4.67 -3.08 11.39
N ASN A 72 -4.22 -1.83 11.34
CA ASN A 72 -4.82 -0.64 11.96
C ASN A 72 -4.40 0.60 11.13
N ALA A 73 -4.90 1.80 11.44
CA ALA A 73 -4.61 3.00 10.65
C ALA A 73 -3.11 3.39 10.63
N GLU A 74 -2.37 3.11 11.71
CA GLU A 74 -0.94 3.38 11.79
C GLU A 74 -0.13 2.44 10.90
N ILE A 75 -0.42 1.13 10.95
CA ILE A 75 0.20 0.11 10.10
C ILE A 75 -0.11 0.37 8.64
N HIS A 76 -1.33 0.81 8.31
CA HIS A 76 -1.69 1.24 6.95
C HIS A 76 -0.76 2.33 6.44
N SER A 77 -0.60 3.41 7.21
CA SER A 77 0.22 4.56 6.82
C SER A 77 1.70 4.17 6.74
N ALA A 78 2.19 3.38 7.69
CA ALA A 78 3.57 2.89 7.74
C ALA A 78 3.90 1.94 6.56
N ALA A 79 2.92 1.24 6.00
CA ALA A 79 3.13 0.35 4.86
C ALA A 79 3.64 1.08 3.60
N PHE A 80 3.50 2.40 3.53
CA PHE A 80 4.04 3.24 2.43
C PHE A 80 5.46 3.77 2.74
N CYS A 81 6.00 3.54 3.93
CA CYS A 81 7.36 3.90 4.28
C CYS A 81 8.35 2.87 3.69
N LEU A 82 8.94 3.22 2.55
CA LEU A 82 9.85 2.34 1.83
C LEU A 82 11.32 2.51 2.28
N PRO A 83 12.11 1.43 2.33
CA PRO A 83 13.56 1.52 2.43
C PRO A 83 14.14 2.43 1.34
N SER A 84 15.23 3.13 1.65
CA SER A 84 15.78 4.17 0.76
C SER A 84 16.09 3.68 -0.66
N PHE A 85 16.54 2.43 -0.81
CA PHE A 85 16.82 1.86 -2.14
C PHE A 85 15.55 1.67 -2.97
N ALA A 86 14.47 1.18 -2.35
CA ALA A 86 13.19 0.95 -3.01
C ALA A 86 12.49 2.28 -3.34
N LYS A 87 12.57 3.25 -2.40
CA LYS A 87 12.03 4.59 -2.61
C LYS A 87 12.60 5.27 -3.84
N ARG A 88 13.92 5.14 -4.08
CA ARG A 88 14.56 5.72 -5.28
C ARG A 88 14.00 5.12 -6.56
N ILE A 89 13.90 3.79 -6.63
CA ILE A 89 13.40 3.07 -7.82
C ILE A 89 11.95 3.46 -8.11
N ILE A 90 11.07 3.42 -7.11
CA ILE A 90 9.64 3.72 -7.31
C ILE A 90 9.42 5.20 -7.65
N ALA A 91 10.25 6.12 -7.12
CA ALA A 91 10.20 7.53 -7.47
C ALA A 91 10.77 7.83 -8.86
N SER A 92 11.76 7.07 -9.34
CA SER A 92 12.42 7.32 -10.62
C SER A 92 11.65 6.83 -11.84
N SER A 93 10.73 5.87 -11.70
CA SER A 93 9.94 5.31 -12.81
C SER A 93 8.82 6.24 -13.32
N ASN A 94 9.02 7.56 -13.28
CA ASN A 94 8.05 8.55 -13.76
C ASN A 94 8.03 8.62 -15.29
#